data_AF-F9WMK7-F1
#
_entry.id   AF-F9WMK7-F1
#
_cell.length_a   1.000
_cell.length_b   1.000
_cell.length_c   1.000
_cell.angle_alpha   90.00
_cell.angle_beta   90.00
_cell.angle_gamma   90.00
#
_symmetry.space_group_name_H-M   'P 1'
#
loop_
_entity.id
_entity.type
_entity.pdbx_description
1 polymer ?
#
loop_
_entity_poly.entity_id
_entity_poly.type
_entity_poly.pdbx_seq_one_letter_code
_entity_poly.pdbx_strand_id
1 'polypeptide(L)'
;MNTGMAGRGRQDQGAGDEPPFARVRLEGAPHPVWTLDSSVGDVLLRGARPPEQVPLSECLVRVGCRAADIGVDVRMDDVIREPELYIPDADMRARVLNLPECQTCALVCKVVPQLERNGIASVLQWGGAGNAVAKRAVRNAVADDGLWNTTRCLLDAAFSAAKDADARERAERKRIGRKRKIREMEEECNRIKRERVVRQGCQIERIERAVIECEMQMELYNIAMEKQNDFNRIKNEVNEKGLIKSKRIGGRELRELRERQSNVKCCVSFL
;
A
#
# COMPACT_ATOMS: atom_id res chain seq x y z
N MET A 1 -6.96 -63.60 -16.50
CA MET A 1 -7.19 -63.67 -17.96
C MET A 1 -7.85 -62.34 -18.32
N ASN A 2 -7.13 -61.32 -18.80
CA ASN A 2 -6.80 -61.06 -20.22
C ASN A 2 -8.00 -61.38 -21.12
N THR A 3 -8.56 -60.53 -21.98
CA THR A 3 -8.10 -59.41 -22.85
C THR A 3 -9.35 -59.06 -23.68
N GLY A 4 -9.64 -57.91 -24.29
CA GLY A 4 -8.92 -56.69 -24.63
C GLY A 4 -9.64 -56.05 -25.84
N MET A 5 -9.48 -54.73 -26.03
CA MET A 5 -9.61 -53.95 -27.29
C MET A 5 -11.03 -53.86 -27.91
N ALA A 6 -11.53 -52.78 -28.52
CA ALA A 6 -11.08 -51.47 -28.99
C ALA A 6 -12.39 -50.64 -29.21
N GLY A 7 -12.48 -49.31 -29.32
CA GLY A 7 -11.53 -48.21 -29.39
C GLY A 7 -12.30 -46.93 -29.81
N ARG A 8 -11.58 -45.80 -29.77
CA ARG A 8 -11.89 -44.47 -30.33
C ARG A 8 -13.02 -43.64 -29.69
N GLY A 9 -12.60 -42.80 -28.75
CA GLY A 9 -13.14 -41.46 -28.55
C GLY A 9 -12.00 -40.49 -28.28
N ARG A 10 -11.38 -39.93 -29.33
CA ARG A 10 -10.51 -38.76 -29.20
C ARG A 10 -11.41 -37.54 -29.03
N GLN A 11 -11.42 -36.93 -27.86
CA GLN A 11 -11.65 -35.50 -27.70
C GLN A 11 -10.66 -34.99 -26.65
N ASP A 12 -9.45 -34.76 -27.14
CA ASP A 12 -8.49 -33.86 -26.52
C ASP A 12 -8.92 -32.45 -26.93
N GLN A 13 -9.75 -31.82 -26.10
CA GLN A 13 -9.94 -30.37 -26.15
C GLN A 13 -9.05 -29.80 -25.06
N GLY A 14 -7.86 -29.44 -25.51
CA GLY A 14 -6.81 -28.89 -24.69
C GLY A 14 -7.27 -27.63 -23.98
N ALA A 15 -6.71 -27.50 -22.77
CA ALA A 15 -6.37 -26.27 -22.09
C ALA A 15 -6.95 -25.02 -22.77
N GLY A 16 -8.02 -24.50 -22.18
CA GLY A 16 -8.29 -23.07 -22.27
C GLY A 16 -7.05 -22.35 -21.73
N ASP A 17 -6.16 -21.97 -22.64
CA ASP A 17 -5.20 -20.90 -22.44
C ASP A 17 -6.02 -19.60 -22.29
N GLU A 18 -6.72 -19.48 -21.16
CA GLU A 18 -7.14 -18.19 -20.65
C GLU A 18 -5.85 -17.49 -20.23
N PRO A 19 -5.39 -16.46 -20.95
CA PRO A 19 -4.13 -15.82 -20.62
C PRO A 19 -4.28 -15.22 -19.23
N PRO A 20 -3.41 -15.55 -18.27
CA PRO A 20 -3.48 -14.97 -16.94
C PRO A 20 -3.15 -13.49 -17.11
N PHE A 21 -4.19 -12.67 -17.00
CA PHE A 21 -4.07 -11.25 -16.78
C PHE A 21 -3.12 -10.57 -17.78
N ALA A 22 -3.67 -10.23 -18.94
CA ALA A 22 -3.37 -8.92 -19.52
C ALA A 22 -3.87 -7.84 -18.54
N ARG A 23 -3.23 -7.73 -17.37
CA ARG A 23 -2.87 -6.43 -16.82
C ARG A 23 -1.92 -5.86 -17.85
N VAL A 24 -2.48 -5.40 -18.97
CA VAL A 24 -2.03 -4.14 -19.56
C VAL A 24 -2.05 -3.22 -18.36
N ARG A 25 -0.88 -3.09 -17.74
CA ARG A 25 -0.58 -1.94 -16.93
C ARG A 25 -0.81 -0.83 -17.91
N LEU A 26 -2.01 -0.26 -17.85
CA LEU A 26 -2.36 0.97 -18.50
C LEU A 26 -1.27 1.90 -17.99
N GLU A 27 -0.22 2.05 -18.81
CA GLU A 27 0.81 3.03 -18.57
C GLU A 27 0.03 4.30 -18.26
N GLY A 28 0.38 4.89 -17.11
CA GLY A 28 -0.33 6.04 -16.61
C GLY A 28 -0.53 7.01 -17.75
N ALA A 29 -1.77 7.48 -17.89
CA ALA A 29 -2.16 8.49 -18.87
C ALA A 29 -1.01 9.48 -19.09
N PRO A 30 -0.67 9.81 -20.35
CA PRO A 30 0.57 10.50 -20.70
C PRO A 30 0.90 11.55 -19.65
N HIS A 31 2.04 11.39 -18.99
CA HIS A 31 2.55 12.41 -18.10
C HIS A 31 2.43 13.76 -18.82
N PRO A 32 2.02 14.83 -18.12
CA PRO A 32 1.99 16.13 -18.74
C PRO A 32 3.40 16.41 -19.26
N VAL A 33 3.50 16.68 -20.56
CA VAL A 33 4.75 16.87 -21.30
C VAL A 33 5.58 18.02 -20.69
N TRP A 34 4.95 18.85 -19.85
CA TRP A 34 5.49 20.07 -19.29
C TRP A 34 5.38 20.10 -17.77
N THR A 35 6.47 20.44 -17.11
CA THR A 35 6.53 20.79 -15.69
C THR A 35 6.59 22.32 -15.55
N LEU A 36 6.43 22.83 -14.33
CA LEU A 36 6.57 24.27 -14.07
C LEU A 36 8.00 24.77 -14.37
N ASP A 37 8.98 23.87 -14.31
CA ASP A 37 10.39 24.14 -14.62
C ASP A 37 10.73 23.98 -16.11
N SER A 38 9.78 23.57 -16.95
CA SER A 38 10.01 23.48 -18.39
C SER A 38 10.37 24.84 -18.98
N SER A 39 11.36 24.86 -19.88
CA SER A 39 11.75 26.06 -20.62
C SER A 39 10.64 26.50 -21.57
N VAL A 40 10.47 27.82 -21.71
CA VAL A 40 9.55 28.38 -22.71
C VAL A 40 9.94 27.98 -24.14
N GLY A 41 11.24 27.79 -24.41
CA GLY A 41 11.72 27.34 -25.73
C GLY A 41 11.25 25.92 -26.07
N ASP A 42 11.38 24.99 -25.12
CA ASP A 42 10.95 23.60 -25.30
C ASP A 42 9.44 23.50 -25.53
N VAL A 43 8.65 24.30 -24.80
CA VAL A 43 7.20 24.35 -24.95
C VAL A 43 6.78 24.90 -26.31
N LEU A 44 7.44 25.97 -26.78
CA LEU A 44 7.13 26.58 -28.08
C LEU A 44 7.50 25.65 -29.25
N LEU A 45 8.52 24.83 -29.08
CA LEU A 45 8.84 23.74 -30.00
C LEU A 45 7.94 22.51 -29.84
N ARG A 46 7.00 22.52 -28.88
CA ARG A 46 6.21 21.33 -28.48
C ARG A 46 7.08 20.11 -28.15
N GLY A 47 8.33 20.33 -27.73
CA GLY A 47 9.30 19.29 -27.45
C GLY A 47 9.92 18.66 -28.69
N ALA A 48 9.60 19.18 -29.88
CA ALA A 48 10.32 18.84 -31.08
C ALA A 48 11.76 19.37 -31.00
N ARG A 49 12.68 18.67 -31.65
CA ARG A 49 14.02 19.20 -31.90
C ARG A 49 13.85 20.53 -32.67
N PRO A 50 14.62 21.58 -32.36
CA PRO A 50 14.65 22.79 -33.18
C PRO A 50 14.78 22.38 -34.67
N PRO A 51 14.04 23.02 -35.60
CA PRO A 51 14.12 22.67 -37.00
C PRO A 51 15.58 22.68 -37.44
N GLU A 52 15.99 21.64 -38.16
CA GLU A 52 17.32 21.62 -38.77
C GLU A 52 17.44 22.88 -39.64
N GLN A 53 18.49 23.68 -39.45
CA GLN A 53 18.59 25.04 -39.98
C GLN A 53 18.51 25.03 -41.52
N VAL A 54 17.29 25.15 -42.05
CA VAL A 54 17.03 25.14 -43.49
C VAL A 54 17.65 26.42 -44.07
N PRO A 55 18.44 26.34 -45.14
CA PRO A 55 18.93 27.53 -45.82
C PRO A 55 17.79 28.24 -46.58
N LEU A 56 17.88 29.57 -46.71
CA LEU A 56 16.90 30.36 -47.46
C LEU A 56 16.72 29.84 -48.90
N SER A 57 17.80 29.41 -49.54
CA SER A 57 17.77 28.86 -50.90
C SER A 57 16.82 27.66 -51.03
N GLU A 58 16.78 26.76 -50.05
CA GLU A 58 15.86 25.62 -50.05
C GLU A 58 14.41 26.05 -49.87
N CYS A 59 14.14 27.04 -49.00
CA CYS A 59 12.81 27.62 -48.84
C CYS A 59 12.31 28.29 -50.13
N LEU A 60 13.18 29.01 -50.85
CA LEU A 60 12.85 29.67 -52.11
C LEU A 60 12.46 28.68 -53.22
N VAL A 61 13.16 27.55 -53.30
CA VAL A 61 12.82 26.47 -54.24
C VAL A 61 11.42 25.92 -53.95
N ARG A 62 11.07 25.74 -52.67
CA ARG A 62 9.75 25.22 -52.26
C ARG A 62 8.59 26.18 -52.57
N VAL A 63 8.83 27.49 -52.51
CA VAL A 63 7.82 28.50 -52.89
C VAL A 63 7.79 28.81 -54.39
N GLY A 64 8.58 28.08 -55.20
CA GLY A 64 8.57 28.18 -56.66
C GLY A 64 9.41 29.33 -57.23
N CYS A 65 10.39 29.83 -56.47
CA CYS A 65 11.23 30.95 -56.87
C CYS A 65 12.66 30.50 -57.20
N ARG A 66 13.28 31.15 -58.20
CA ARG A 66 14.70 30.91 -58.52
C ARG A 66 15.57 31.57 -57.44
N ALA A 67 16.33 30.77 -56.71
CA ALA A 67 17.32 31.23 -55.72
C ALA A 67 18.48 32.06 -56.32
N ALA A 68 18.55 32.21 -57.64
CA ALA A 68 19.64 32.88 -58.34
C ALA A 68 19.71 34.40 -58.10
N ASP A 69 18.65 35.02 -57.58
CA ASP A 69 18.58 36.47 -57.35
C ASP A 69 19.13 36.89 -55.96
N ILE A 70 19.36 35.94 -55.06
CA ILE A 70 19.92 36.18 -53.72
C ILE A 70 21.30 35.52 -53.67
N GLY A 71 22.33 36.27 -54.05
CA GLY A 71 23.71 35.76 -54.22
C GLY A 71 24.41 35.26 -52.94
N VAL A 72 23.70 35.11 -51.82
CA VAL A 72 24.22 34.61 -50.53
C VAL A 72 23.21 33.64 -49.94
N ASP A 73 23.66 32.43 -49.60
CA ASP A 73 22.83 31.45 -48.89
C ASP A 73 22.85 31.75 -47.39
N VAL A 74 21.77 32.37 -46.89
CA VAL A 74 21.63 32.85 -45.52
C VAL A 74 20.84 31.84 -44.68
N ARG A 75 21.15 31.74 -43.39
CA ARG A 75 20.43 30.88 -42.45
C ARG A 75 19.02 31.42 -42.19
N MET A 76 18.04 30.52 -42.08
CA MET A 76 16.65 30.94 -41.87
C MET A 76 16.45 31.70 -40.56
N ASP A 77 17.28 31.48 -39.53
CA ASP A 77 17.19 32.21 -38.27
C ASP A 77 17.47 33.72 -38.44
N ASP A 78 18.44 34.07 -39.29
CA ASP A 78 18.78 35.46 -39.59
C ASP A 78 17.72 36.10 -40.50
N VAL A 79 17.22 35.34 -41.48
CA VAL A 79 16.10 35.78 -42.34
C VAL A 79 14.84 35.99 -41.53
N ILE A 80 14.55 35.14 -40.56
CA ILE A 80 13.36 35.26 -39.71
C ILE A 80 13.44 36.55 -38.90
N ARG A 81 14.60 36.89 -38.34
CA ARG A 81 14.76 38.12 -37.52
C ARG A 81 14.48 39.39 -38.33
N GLU A 82 15.07 39.50 -39.52
CA GLU A 82 15.02 40.69 -40.37
C GLU A 82 14.73 40.32 -41.84
N PRO A 83 13.53 39.82 -42.13
CA PRO A 83 13.21 39.25 -43.44
C PRO A 83 13.18 40.31 -44.55
N GLU A 84 12.99 41.59 -44.19
CA GLU A 84 13.03 42.72 -45.11
C GLU A 84 14.42 42.95 -45.72
N LEU A 85 15.50 42.55 -45.03
CA LEU A 85 16.87 42.70 -45.53
C LEU A 85 17.24 41.66 -46.58
N TYR A 86 16.66 40.46 -46.48
CA TYR A 86 17.01 39.32 -47.32
C TYR A 86 15.98 39.06 -48.42
N ILE A 87 14.70 39.36 -48.16
CA ILE A 87 13.60 39.19 -49.11
C ILE A 87 12.90 40.54 -49.29
N PRO A 88 13.32 41.37 -50.27
CA PRO A 88 12.71 42.67 -50.51
C PRO A 88 11.23 42.57 -50.88
N ASP A 89 10.88 41.55 -51.68
CA ASP A 89 9.51 41.31 -52.15
C ASP A 89 8.58 40.87 -51.00
N ALA A 90 7.51 41.64 -50.78
CA ALA A 90 6.59 41.43 -49.67
C ALA A 90 5.75 40.15 -49.82
N ASP A 91 5.34 39.79 -51.03
CA ASP A 91 4.54 38.60 -51.29
C ASP A 91 5.39 37.33 -51.18
N MET A 92 6.63 37.39 -51.63
CA MET A 92 7.62 36.33 -51.48
C MET A 92 7.97 36.11 -50.01
N ARG A 93 8.20 37.20 -49.27
CA ARG A 93 8.46 37.18 -47.83
C ARG A 93 7.30 36.51 -47.08
N ALA A 94 6.06 36.88 -47.41
CA ALA A 94 4.88 36.26 -46.83
C ALA A 94 4.80 34.75 -47.14
N ARG A 95 5.08 34.32 -48.38
CA ARG A 95 5.05 32.89 -48.75
C ARG A 95 6.11 32.08 -48.03
N VAL A 96 7.34 32.60 -47.91
CA VAL A 96 8.45 31.93 -47.23
C VAL A 96 8.19 31.83 -45.72
N LEU A 97 7.75 32.91 -45.07
CA LEU A 97 7.46 32.92 -43.63
C LEU A 97 6.25 32.07 -43.24
N ASN A 98 5.35 31.79 -44.18
CA ASN A 98 4.19 30.90 -43.97
C ASN A 98 4.52 29.41 -44.09
N LEU A 99 5.74 29.03 -44.45
CA LEU A 99 6.16 27.62 -44.41
C LEU A 99 6.16 27.11 -42.95
N PRO A 100 5.72 25.87 -42.70
CA PRO A 100 5.57 25.34 -41.33
C PRO A 100 6.89 25.28 -40.54
N GLU A 101 8.01 25.04 -41.23
CA GLU A 101 9.34 25.07 -40.63
C GLU A 101 9.74 26.49 -40.20
N CYS A 102 9.39 27.49 -41.01
CA CYS A 102 9.67 28.90 -40.74
C CYS A 102 8.80 29.45 -39.62
N GLN A 103 7.54 29.01 -39.52
CA GLN A 103 6.66 29.34 -38.41
C GLN A 103 7.20 28.81 -37.07
N THR A 104 7.73 27.59 -37.06
CA THR A 104 8.31 26.99 -35.86
C THR A 104 9.62 27.70 -35.46
N CYS A 105 10.50 27.98 -36.42
CA CYS A 105 11.70 28.79 -36.18
C CYS A 105 11.38 30.23 -35.76
N ALA A 106 10.27 30.82 -36.24
CA ALA A 106 9.87 32.18 -35.87
C ALA A 106 9.55 32.31 -34.38
N LEU A 107 8.87 31.31 -33.81
CA LEU A 107 8.61 31.26 -32.36
C LEU A 107 9.92 31.23 -31.57
N VAL A 108 10.88 30.39 -31.96
CA VAL A 108 12.15 30.27 -31.23
C VAL A 108 13.07 31.47 -31.46
N CYS A 109 13.23 31.94 -32.69
CA CYS A 109 14.22 32.96 -33.01
C CYS A 109 13.76 34.39 -32.70
N LYS A 110 12.45 34.67 -32.76
CA LYS A 110 11.90 35.98 -32.39
C LYS A 110 11.40 36.02 -30.95
N VAL A 111 10.64 35.01 -30.53
CA VAL A 111 9.85 35.13 -29.28
C VAL A 111 10.67 34.70 -28.06
N VAL A 112 11.43 33.60 -28.13
CA VAL A 112 12.21 33.09 -26.98
C VAL A 112 13.25 34.12 -26.48
N PRO A 113 14.10 34.74 -27.32
CA PRO A 113 15.03 35.77 -26.85
C PRO A 113 14.34 36.95 -26.17
N GLN A 114 13.14 37.32 -26.61
CA GLN A 114 12.38 38.40 -26.01
C GLN A 114 11.80 37.97 -24.66
N LEU A 115 11.27 36.75 -24.55
CA LEU A 115 10.81 36.18 -23.28
C LEU A 115 11.94 36.14 -22.25
N GLU A 116 13.10 35.61 -22.64
CA GLU A 116 14.28 35.49 -21.77
C GLU A 116 14.82 36.87 -21.34
N ARG A 117 14.94 37.82 -22.27
CA ARG A 117 15.37 39.20 -21.96
C ARG A 117 14.44 39.90 -20.97
N ASN A 118 13.15 39.54 -20.96
CA ASN A 118 12.16 40.06 -20.03
C ASN A 118 11.97 39.18 -18.78
N GLY A 119 12.88 38.24 -18.53
CA GLY A 119 12.89 37.42 -17.31
C GLY A 119 11.88 36.26 -17.29
N ILE A 120 11.35 35.87 -18.45
CA ILE A 120 10.44 34.73 -18.61
C ILE A 120 11.18 33.60 -19.32
N ALA A 121 11.89 32.77 -18.57
CA ALA A 121 12.64 31.62 -19.08
C ALA A 121 11.88 30.29 -18.89
N SER A 122 10.97 30.21 -17.90
CA SER A 122 10.22 28.98 -17.59
C SER A 122 8.69 29.16 -17.62
N VAL A 123 7.99 28.03 -17.71
CA VAL A 123 6.51 27.97 -17.61
C VAL A 123 6.01 28.56 -16.29
N LEU A 124 6.72 28.33 -15.19
CA LEU A 124 6.41 28.93 -13.89
C LEU A 124 6.43 30.46 -13.96
N GLN A 125 7.48 31.02 -14.55
CA GLN A 125 7.61 32.46 -14.73
C GLN A 125 6.53 32.96 -15.68
N TRP A 126 6.21 32.26 -16.76
CA TRP A 126 5.10 32.63 -17.64
C TRP A 126 3.77 32.79 -16.87
N GLY A 127 3.44 31.86 -15.98
CA GLY A 127 2.20 31.92 -15.18
C GLY A 127 2.21 32.91 -14.01
N GLY A 128 3.34 33.59 -13.74
CA GLY A 128 3.48 34.52 -12.63
C GLY A 128 2.60 35.76 -12.78
N ALA A 129 1.83 36.10 -11.75
CA ALA A 129 0.93 37.27 -11.73
C ALA A 129 1.65 38.61 -11.97
N GLY A 130 2.93 38.71 -11.60
CA GLY A 130 3.76 39.91 -11.79
C GLY A 130 4.23 40.14 -13.23
N ASN A 131 4.06 39.17 -14.14
CA ASN A 131 4.67 39.22 -15.46
C ASN A 131 3.80 39.89 -16.54
N ALA A 132 2.73 40.58 -16.15
CA ALA A 132 1.88 41.31 -17.09
C ALA A 132 2.64 42.38 -17.89
N VAL A 133 3.57 43.11 -17.24
CA VAL A 133 4.40 44.12 -17.89
C VAL A 133 5.40 43.48 -18.85
N ALA A 134 6.10 42.42 -18.41
CA ALA A 134 7.01 41.64 -19.24
C ALA A 134 6.31 41.05 -20.48
N LYS A 135 5.13 40.46 -20.32
CA LYS A 135 4.32 39.95 -21.44
C LYS A 135 3.93 41.04 -22.43
N ARG A 136 3.59 42.24 -21.94
CA ARG A 136 3.29 43.40 -22.80
C ARG A 136 4.53 43.87 -23.56
N ALA A 137 5.69 43.92 -22.91
CA ALA A 137 6.96 44.27 -23.54
C ALA A 137 7.33 43.27 -24.65
N VAL A 138 7.17 41.96 -24.40
CA VAL A 138 7.40 40.91 -25.42
C VAL A 138 6.44 41.06 -26.58
N ARG A 139 5.13 41.26 -26.34
CA ARG A 139 4.15 41.49 -27.41
C ARG A 139 4.54 42.67 -28.30
N ASN A 140 4.92 43.79 -27.69
CA ASN A 140 5.31 45.00 -28.42
C ASN A 140 6.60 44.79 -29.23
N ALA A 141 7.57 44.04 -28.69
CA ALA A 141 8.83 43.75 -29.36
C ALA A 141 8.69 42.73 -30.50
N VAL A 142 7.76 41.77 -30.37
CA VAL A 142 7.48 40.79 -31.43
C VAL A 142 6.76 41.46 -32.61
N ALA A 143 5.89 42.45 -32.34
CA ALA A 143 5.15 43.22 -33.34
C ALA A 143 4.37 42.36 -34.38
N ASP A 144 4.06 41.13 -34.01
CA ASP A 144 3.31 40.14 -34.80
C ASP A 144 2.27 39.51 -33.88
N ASP A 145 1.02 39.95 -34.02
CA ASP A 145 -0.09 39.48 -33.19
C ASP A 145 -0.38 37.99 -33.42
N GLY A 146 -0.10 37.43 -34.60
CA GLY A 146 -0.28 36.01 -34.91
C GLY A 146 0.72 35.13 -34.15
N LEU A 147 2.00 35.50 -34.19
CA LEU A 147 3.06 34.83 -33.42
C LEU A 147 2.84 34.96 -31.92
N TRP A 148 2.45 36.15 -31.44
CA TRP A 148 2.16 36.37 -30.04
C TRP A 148 0.97 35.55 -29.54
N ASN A 149 -0.13 35.50 -30.30
CA ASN A 149 -1.31 34.71 -29.94
C ASN A 149 -0.98 33.20 -29.87
N THR A 150 -0.21 32.70 -30.83
CA THR A 150 0.27 31.30 -30.84
C THR A 150 1.12 31.00 -29.61
N THR A 151 2.09 31.87 -29.31
CA THR A 151 2.95 31.77 -28.12
C THR A 151 2.13 31.72 -26.84
N ARG A 152 1.19 32.67 -26.68
CA ARG A 152 0.32 32.77 -25.51
C ARG A 152 -0.50 31.48 -25.33
N CYS A 153 -1.13 30.98 -26.40
CA CYS A 153 -1.93 29.76 -26.34
C CYS A 153 -1.09 28.54 -25.92
N LEU A 154 0.10 28.35 -26.48
CA LEU A 154 0.98 27.23 -26.14
C LEU A 154 1.46 27.29 -24.69
N LEU A 155 1.92 28.47 -24.24
CA LEU A 155 2.42 28.64 -22.88
C LEU A 155 1.30 28.59 -21.83
N ASP A 156 0.11 29.14 -22.12
CA ASP A 156 -1.05 29.04 -21.22
C ASP A 156 -1.53 27.58 -21.09
N ALA A 157 -1.53 26.82 -22.20
CA ALA A 157 -1.85 25.39 -22.19
C ALA A 157 -0.82 24.57 -21.39
N ALA A 158 0.49 24.82 -21.61
CA ALA A 158 1.55 24.16 -20.87
C ALA A 158 1.51 24.48 -19.38
N PHE A 159 1.28 25.75 -19.02
CA PHE A 159 1.13 26.16 -17.61
C PHE A 159 -0.05 25.47 -16.94
N SER A 160 -1.20 25.43 -17.60
CA SER A 160 -2.40 24.77 -17.06
C SER A 160 -2.16 23.26 -16.88
N ALA A 161 -1.56 22.61 -17.89
CA ALA A 161 -1.21 21.20 -17.82
C ALA A 161 -0.22 20.90 -16.68
N ALA A 162 0.81 21.74 -16.50
CA ALA A 162 1.79 21.60 -15.42
C ALA A 162 1.16 21.80 -14.03
N LYS A 163 0.21 22.74 -13.88
CA LYS A 163 -0.54 22.95 -12.63
C LYS A 163 -1.42 21.76 -12.27
N ASP A 164 -2.11 21.20 -13.26
CA ASP A 164 -2.94 20.01 -13.08
C ASP A 164 -2.09 18.79 -12.72
N ALA A 165 -0.91 18.65 -13.33
CA ALA A 165 0.07 17.63 -13.00
C ALA A 165 0.43 17.64 -11.51
N ASP A 166 0.86 18.80 -11.06
CA ASP A 166 1.37 19.07 -9.73
C ASP A 166 0.25 18.92 -8.68
N ALA A 167 -1.00 19.28 -9.03
CA ALA A 167 -2.17 19.00 -8.21
C ALA A 167 -2.45 17.48 -8.09
N ARG A 168 -2.41 16.74 -9.21
CA ARG A 168 -2.61 15.28 -9.23
C ARG A 168 -1.53 14.55 -8.44
N GLU A 169 -0.27 14.95 -8.58
CA GLU A 169 0.84 14.35 -7.85
C GLU A 169 0.68 14.56 -6.34
N ARG A 170 0.34 15.78 -5.90
CA ARG A 170 0.06 16.03 -4.48
C ARG A 170 -1.12 15.20 -3.97
N ALA A 171 -2.16 15.01 -4.77
CA ALA A 171 -3.30 14.18 -4.40
C ALA A 171 -2.91 12.70 -4.27
N GLU A 172 -2.11 12.16 -5.20
CA GLU A 172 -1.66 10.77 -5.11
C GLU A 172 -0.69 10.55 -3.96
N ARG A 173 0.24 11.47 -3.70
CA ARG A 173 1.12 11.43 -2.50
C ARG A 173 0.28 11.36 -1.22
N LYS A 174 -0.78 12.16 -1.12
CA LYS A 174 -1.73 12.09 0.01
C LYS A 174 -2.46 10.75 0.07
N ARG A 175 -2.91 10.20 -1.07
CA ARG A 175 -3.59 8.91 -1.15
C ARG A 175 -2.70 7.77 -0.69
N ILE A 176 -1.45 7.73 -1.17
CA ILE A 176 -0.43 6.76 -0.77
C ILE A 176 -0.14 6.89 0.73
N GLY A 177 0.04 8.10 1.23
CA GLY A 177 0.25 8.34 2.67
C GLY A 177 -0.91 7.82 3.53
N ARG A 178 -2.16 8.05 3.12
CA ARG A 178 -3.34 7.50 3.80
C ARG A 178 -3.38 5.98 3.77
N LYS A 179 -3.14 5.36 2.60
CA LYS A 179 -3.09 3.91 2.45
C LYS A 179 -2.02 3.28 3.33
N ARG A 180 -0.84 3.89 3.39
CA ARG A 180 0.25 3.45 4.27
C ARG A 180 -0.17 3.50 5.74
N LYS A 181 -0.77 4.60 6.19
CA LYS A 181 -1.25 4.74 7.56
C LYS A 181 -2.34 3.73 7.91
N ILE A 182 -3.26 3.45 6.98
CA ILE A 182 -4.28 2.41 7.16
C ILE A 182 -3.60 1.04 7.34
N ARG A 183 -2.65 0.68 6.46
CA ARG A 183 -1.91 -0.58 6.57
C ARG A 183 -1.17 -0.70 7.90
N GLU A 184 -0.49 0.36 8.33
CA GLU A 184 0.20 0.39 9.63
C GLU A 184 -0.79 0.20 10.80
N MET A 185 -1.96 0.85 10.77
CA MET A 185 -3.01 0.62 11.77
C MET A 185 -3.60 -0.79 11.71
N GLU A 186 -3.78 -1.36 10.52
CA GLU A 186 -4.26 -2.73 10.34
C GLU A 186 -3.28 -3.75 10.91
N GLU A 187 -1.98 -3.58 10.65
CA GLU A 187 -0.92 -4.40 11.21
C GLU A 187 -0.88 -4.32 12.74
N GLU A 188 -1.02 -3.12 13.30
CA GLU A 188 -1.09 -2.91 14.75
C GLU A 188 -2.36 -3.52 15.38
N CYS A 189 -3.51 -3.34 14.74
CA CYS A 189 -4.77 -3.96 15.18
C CYS A 189 -4.66 -5.48 15.17
N ASN A 190 -4.01 -6.06 14.15
CA ASN A 190 -3.76 -7.49 14.06
C ASN A 190 -2.78 -7.97 15.13
N ARG A 191 -1.73 -7.20 15.45
CA ARG A 191 -0.81 -7.50 16.57
C ARG A 191 -1.55 -7.54 17.90
N ILE A 192 -2.34 -6.50 18.21
CA ILE A 192 -3.12 -6.42 19.46
C ILE A 192 -4.13 -7.57 19.56
N LYS A 193 -4.79 -7.94 18.46
CA LYS A 193 -5.70 -9.09 18.42
C LYS A 193 -4.98 -10.40 18.77
N ARG A 194 -3.81 -10.64 18.19
CA ARG A 194 -3.00 -11.85 18.49
C ARG A 194 -2.59 -11.88 19.96
N GLU A 195 -2.11 -10.76 20.50
CA GLU A 195 -1.76 -10.67 21.92
C GLU A 195 -2.95 -10.94 22.85
N ARG A 196 -4.14 -10.45 22.50
CA ARG A 196 -5.36 -10.70 23.28
C ARG A 196 -5.71 -12.20 23.29
N VAL A 197 -5.63 -12.87 22.14
CA VAL A 197 -5.87 -14.32 22.03
C VAL A 197 -4.88 -15.09 22.92
N VAL A 198 -3.60 -14.75 22.86
CA VAL A 198 -2.57 -15.40 23.70
C VAL A 198 -2.85 -15.17 25.19
N ARG A 199 -3.19 -13.95 25.60
CA ARG A 199 -3.55 -13.64 27.00
C ARG A 199 -4.78 -14.43 27.46
N GLN A 200 -5.80 -14.54 26.62
CA GLN A 200 -7.00 -15.33 26.94
C GLN A 200 -6.65 -16.81 27.08
N GLY A 201 -5.86 -17.37 26.18
CA GLY A 201 -5.38 -18.76 26.29
C GLY A 201 -4.64 -19.02 27.60
N CYS A 202 -3.70 -18.15 27.97
CA CYS A 202 -2.98 -18.25 29.24
C CYS A 202 -3.91 -18.16 30.47
N GLN A 203 -4.97 -17.33 30.42
CA GLN A 203 -5.95 -17.30 31.51
C GLN A 203 -6.77 -18.57 31.61
N ILE A 204 -7.19 -19.14 30.48
CA ILE A 204 -7.93 -20.41 30.44
C ILE A 204 -7.07 -21.52 31.06
N GLU A 205 -5.82 -21.68 30.63
CA GLU A 205 -4.90 -22.69 31.18
C GLU A 205 -4.68 -22.53 32.69
N ARG A 206 -4.63 -21.28 33.19
CA ARG A 206 -4.51 -21.02 34.63
C ARG A 206 -5.75 -21.43 35.40
N ILE A 207 -6.94 -21.17 34.85
CA ILE A 207 -8.21 -21.57 35.46
C ILE A 207 -8.32 -23.08 35.45
N GLU A 208 -8.04 -23.75 34.33
CA GLU A 208 -8.06 -25.21 34.22
C GLU A 208 -7.12 -25.86 35.24
N ARG A 209 -5.90 -25.34 35.39
CA ARG A 209 -4.98 -25.84 36.42
C ARG A 209 -5.52 -25.68 37.83
N ALA A 210 -6.12 -24.53 38.14
CA ALA A 210 -6.71 -24.28 39.46
C ALA A 210 -7.92 -25.21 39.73
N VAL A 211 -8.74 -25.48 38.70
CA VAL A 211 -9.86 -26.42 38.80
C VAL A 211 -9.36 -27.82 39.12
N ILE A 212 -8.36 -28.32 38.36
CA ILE A 212 -7.75 -29.64 38.60
C ILE A 212 -7.15 -29.71 40.01
N GLU A 213 -6.46 -28.66 40.46
CA GLU A 213 -5.87 -28.60 41.80
C GLU A 213 -6.95 -28.66 42.90
N CYS A 214 -8.04 -27.91 42.76
CA CYS A 214 -9.17 -27.96 43.68
C CYS A 214 -9.84 -29.35 43.72
N GLU A 215 -10.03 -29.99 42.56
CA GLU A 215 -10.56 -31.35 42.48
C GLU A 215 -9.66 -32.35 43.20
N MET A 216 -8.34 -32.28 42.96
CA MET A 216 -7.36 -33.12 43.66
C MET A 216 -7.38 -32.89 45.18
N GLN A 217 -7.48 -31.64 45.64
CA GLN A 217 -7.56 -31.32 47.06
C GLN A 217 -8.83 -31.88 47.71
N MET A 218 -9.98 -31.79 47.02
CA MET A 218 -11.24 -32.37 47.48
C MET A 218 -11.15 -33.89 47.60
N GLU A 219 -10.59 -34.57 46.61
CA GLU A 219 -10.41 -36.02 46.66
C GLU A 219 -9.47 -36.45 47.80
N LEU A 220 -8.35 -35.74 47.98
CA LEU A 220 -7.44 -36.00 49.10
C LEU A 220 -8.12 -35.80 50.46
N TYR A 221 -8.96 -34.77 50.59
CA TYR A 221 -9.75 -34.54 51.79
C TYR A 221 -10.75 -35.67 52.04
N ASN A 222 -11.47 -36.11 51.00
CA ASN A 222 -12.42 -37.23 51.11
C ASN A 222 -11.71 -38.51 51.57
N ILE A 223 -10.57 -38.86 50.96
CA ILE A 223 -9.77 -40.03 51.37
C ILE A 223 -9.31 -39.91 52.82
N ALA A 224 -8.85 -38.72 53.25
CA ALA A 224 -8.42 -38.51 54.63
C ALA A 224 -9.59 -38.67 55.62
N MET A 225 -10.76 -38.14 55.28
CA MET A 225 -11.98 -38.27 56.08
C MET A 225 -12.46 -39.73 56.17
N GLU A 226 -12.47 -40.47 55.06
CA GLU A 226 -12.81 -41.90 55.05
C GLU A 226 -11.85 -42.70 55.93
N LYS A 227 -10.53 -42.48 55.81
CA LYS A 227 -9.54 -43.13 56.68
C LYS A 227 -9.76 -42.81 58.15
N GLN A 228 -10.11 -41.57 58.48
CA GLN A 228 -10.40 -41.17 59.85
C GLN A 228 -11.68 -41.86 60.37
N ASN A 229 -12.71 -41.97 59.53
CA ASN A 229 -13.94 -42.67 59.84
C ASN A 229 -13.70 -44.16 60.08
N ASP A 230 -12.92 -44.81 59.22
CA ASP A 230 -12.52 -46.21 59.37
C ASP A 230 -11.69 -46.43 60.64
N PHE A 231 -10.74 -45.55 60.91
CA PHE A 231 -9.97 -45.58 62.15
C PHE A 231 -10.87 -45.48 63.38
N ASN A 232 -11.81 -44.52 63.38
CA ASN A 232 -12.78 -44.35 64.47
C ASN A 232 -13.67 -45.58 64.64
N ARG A 233 -14.13 -46.18 63.53
CA ARG A 233 -14.95 -47.40 63.53
C ARG A 233 -14.18 -48.59 64.13
N ILE A 234 -12.95 -48.85 63.67
CA ILE A 234 -12.11 -49.93 64.20
C ILE A 234 -11.85 -49.74 65.70
N LYS A 235 -11.53 -48.52 66.13
CA LYS A 235 -11.32 -48.19 67.54
C LYS A 235 -12.54 -48.53 68.40
N ASN A 236 -13.74 -48.20 67.91
CA ASN A 236 -15.00 -48.52 68.60
C ASN A 236 -15.23 -50.04 68.69
N GLU A 237 -15.04 -50.78 67.59
CA GLU A 237 -15.19 -52.24 67.59
C GLU A 237 -14.20 -52.94 68.55
N VAL A 238 -12.95 -52.47 68.63
CA VAL A 238 -11.95 -52.99 69.56
C VAL A 238 -12.35 -52.71 71.01
N ASN A 239 -12.81 -51.49 71.31
CA ASN A 239 -13.30 -51.13 72.64
C ASN A 239 -14.49 -52.00 73.06
N GLU A 240 -15.43 -52.24 72.15
CA GLU A 240 -16.62 -53.05 72.42
C GLU A 240 -16.26 -54.52 72.65
N LYS A 241 -15.38 -55.10 71.81
CA LYS A 241 -14.83 -56.45 72.02
C LYS A 241 -14.07 -56.57 73.34
N GLY A 242 -13.31 -55.54 73.71
CA GLY A 242 -12.64 -55.45 75.02
C GLY A 242 -13.63 -55.47 76.18
N LEU A 243 -14.72 -54.70 76.08
CA LEU A 243 -15.80 -54.68 77.07
C LEU A 243 -16.48 -56.05 77.22
N ILE A 244 -16.76 -56.72 76.10
CA ILE A 244 -17.35 -58.07 76.08
C ILE A 244 -16.40 -59.09 76.70
N LYS A 245 -15.09 -59.01 76.40
CA LYS A 245 -14.07 -59.89 76.99
C LYS A 245 -13.98 -59.68 78.51
N SER A 246 -13.96 -58.42 78.97
CA SER A 246 -13.97 -58.08 80.40
C SER A 246 -15.23 -58.60 81.11
N LYS A 247 -16.41 -58.45 80.49
CA LYS A 247 -17.68 -58.99 81.03
C LYS A 247 -17.70 -60.52 81.07
N ARG A 248 -17.13 -61.21 80.07
CA ARG A 248 -16.98 -62.67 80.09
C ARG A 248 -16.03 -63.15 81.17
N ILE A 249 -14.93 -62.45 81.39
CA ILE A 249 -13.95 -62.78 82.45
C ILE A 249 -14.60 -62.58 83.82
N GLY A 250 -15.18 -61.41 84.10
CA GLY A 250 -15.89 -61.15 85.36
C GLY A 250 -17.08 -62.10 85.58
N GLY A 251 -17.80 -62.47 84.52
CA GLY A 251 -18.88 -63.46 84.57
C GLY A 251 -18.42 -64.92 84.68
N ARG A 252 -17.12 -65.20 84.50
CA ARG A 252 -16.50 -66.51 84.77
C ARG A 252 -15.97 -66.55 86.20
N GLU A 253 -15.31 -65.49 86.66
CA GLU A 253 -14.87 -65.31 88.06
C GLU A 253 -16.05 -65.29 89.05
N LEU A 254 -17.16 -64.62 88.72
CA LEU A 254 -18.38 -64.65 89.54
C LEU A 254 -19.05 -66.04 89.58
N ARG A 255 -18.83 -66.86 88.56
CA ARG A 255 -19.33 -68.25 88.50
C ARG A 255 -18.47 -69.17 89.35
N GLU A 256 -17.15 -69.03 89.29
CA GLU A 256 -16.20 -69.73 90.15
C GLU A 256 -16.37 -69.33 91.63
N LEU A 257 -16.63 -68.05 91.93
CA LEU A 257 -16.94 -67.61 93.29
C LEU A 257 -18.29 -68.16 93.79
N ARG A 258 -19.30 -68.28 92.92
CA ARG A 258 -20.59 -68.91 93.26
C ARG A 258 -20.44 -70.41 93.50
N GLU A 259 -19.63 -71.12 92.70
CA GLU A 259 -19.30 -72.53 92.92
C GLU A 259 -18.51 -72.73 94.22
N ARG A 260 -17.54 -71.85 94.51
CA ARG A 260 -16.82 -71.86 95.80
C ARG A 260 -17.76 -71.60 96.98
N GLN A 261 -18.68 -70.64 96.90
CA GLN A 261 -19.67 -70.40 97.96
C GLN A 261 -20.71 -71.52 98.09
N SER A 262 -21.06 -72.19 96.99
CA SER A 262 -21.95 -73.37 97.01
C SER A 262 -21.27 -74.59 97.66
N ASN A 263 -19.98 -74.80 97.40
CA ASN A 263 -19.20 -75.85 98.06
C ASN A 263 -19.01 -75.56 99.56
N VAL A 264 -18.83 -74.29 99.96
CA VAL A 264 -18.79 -73.91 101.39
C VAL A 264 -20.16 -74.13 102.06
N LYS A 265 -21.28 -73.89 101.37
CA LYS A 265 -22.63 -74.19 101.90
C LYS A 265 -22.90 -75.69 102.06
N CYS A 266 -22.33 -76.56 101.20
CA CYS A 266 -22.41 -78.01 101.41
C CYS A 266 -21.58 -78.49 102.62
N CYS A 267 -20.48 -77.83 102.96
CA CYS A 267 -19.67 -78.19 104.13
C CYS A 267 -20.28 -77.78 105.48
N VAL A 268 -21.20 -76.81 105.50
CA VAL A 268 -21.84 -76.33 106.75
C VAL A 268 -23.11 -77.15 107.12
N SER A 269 -23.59 -78.02 106.24
CA SER A 269 -24.72 -78.92 106.51
C SER A 269 -24.33 -80.28 107.10
N PHE A 270 -23.05 -80.46 107.49
CA PHE A 270 -22.50 -81.74 108.00
C PHE A 270 -21.81 -81.61 109.37
N LEU A 271 -21.99 -80.49 110.08
CA LEU A 271 -21.60 -80.28 111.47
C LEU A 271 -22.83 -79.91 112.29
#